data_AF-A0A250VWL1-F1
#
_entry.id   AF-A0A250VWL1-F1
#
_cell.length_a   1.000
_cell.length_b   1.000
_cell.length_c   1.000
_cell.angle_alpha   90.00
_cell.angle_beta   90.00
_cell.angle_gamma   90.00
#
_symmetry.space_group_name_H-M   'P 1'
#
loop_
_entity.id
_entity.type
_entity.pdbx_description
1 polymer ?
#
loop_
_entity_poly.entity_id
_entity_poly.type
_entity_poly.pdbx_seq_one_letter_code
_entity_poly.pdbx_strand_id
1 'polypeptide(L)'
;MPDLSSYAAQLRGLADALEAQSEPGDDPFIPHPDTLEVINNRHTKRGQLNYAVPDQLQLQRRIRRYNADTDTAHGDIVALALDTWLRAKGYPPDLTPLKTEAP
;
A
#
# COMPACT_ATOMS: atom_id res chain seq x y z
N MET A 1 5.75 -33.59 -31.27
CA MET A 1 5.02 -33.02 -30.13
C MET A 1 6.04 -32.26 -29.30
N PRO A 2 5.96 -30.93 -29.17
CA PRO A 2 6.90 -30.18 -28.34
C PRO A 2 6.78 -30.65 -26.89
N ASP A 3 7.91 -30.75 -26.22
CA ASP A 3 8.02 -31.35 -24.89
C ASP A 3 7.49 -30.39 -23.82
N LEU A 4 6.18 -30.50 -23.55
CA LEU A 4 5.44 -29.66 -22.60
C LEU A 4 5.97 -29.78 -21.16
N SER A 5 6.72 -30.84 -20.86
CA SER A 5 7.31 -31.09 -19.54
C SER A 5 8.40 -30.07 -19.19
N SER A 6 9.24 -29.72 -20.16
CA SER A 6 10.30 -28.72 -20.01
C SER A 6 9.72 -27.31 -19.80
N TYR A 7 8.66 -26.98 -20.55
CA TYR A 7 7.96 -25.71 -20.40
C TYR A 7 7.26 -25.58 -19.04
N ALA A 8 6.65 -26.66 -18.55
CA ALA A 8 6.04 -26.68 -17.23
C ALA A 8 7.07 -26.50 -16.09
N ALA A 9 8.25 -27.11 -16.22
CA ALA A 9 9.35 -26.92 -15.27
C ALA A 9 9.87 -25.47 -15.28
N GLN A 10 9.96 -24.86 -16.46
CA GLN A 10 10.40 -23.48 -16.62
C GLN A 10 9.40 -22.48 -16.04
N LEU A 11 8.09 -22.71 -16.24
CA LEU A 11 7.04 -21.90 -15.61
C LEU A 11 7.04 -22.02 -14.08
N ARG A 12 7.29 -23.22 -13.57
CA ARG A 12 7.38 -23.46 -12.12
C ARG A 12 8.60 -22.76 -11.52
N GLY A 13 9.75 -22.80 -12.19
CA GLY A 13 10.93 -22.05 -11.80
C GLY A 13 10.73 -20.52 -11.80
N LEU A 14 9.95 -19.99 -12.76
CA LEU A 14 9.57 -18.58 -12.76
C LEU A 14 8.62 -18.23 -11.60
N ALA A 15 7.65 -19.09 -11.29
CA ALA A 15 6.76 -18.91 -10.15
C ALA A 15 7.53 -18.91 -8.83
N ASP A 16 8.42 -19.88 -8.63
CA ASP A 16 9.26 -19.98 -7.44
C ASP A 16 10.21 -18.78 -7.31
N ALA A 17 10.76 -18.28 -8.42
CA ALA A 17 11.60 -17.08 -8.42
C ALA A 17 10.82 -15.78 -8.15
N LEU A 18 9.56 -15.69 -8.57
CA LEU A 18 8.68 -14.56 -8.25
C LEU A 18 8.23 -14.60 -6.78
N GLU A 19 7.94 -15.79 -6.27
CA GLU A 19 7.56 -16.00 -4.87
C GLU A 19 8.75 -15.76 -3.92
N ALA A 20 9.97 -16.14 -4.32
CA ALA A 20 11.19 -15.82 -3.58
C ALA A 20 11.58 -14.32 -3.62
N GLN A 21 11.16 -13.57 -4.66
CA GLN A 21 11.31 -12.11 -4.73
C GLN A 21 10.19 -11.36 -3.99
N SER A 22 9.13 -12.06 -3.62
CA SER A 22 8.08 -11.51 -2.79
C SER A 22 8.61 -11.52 -1.36
N GLU A 23 9.26 -10.43 -0.94
CA GLU A 23 9.57 -10.16 0.47
C GLU A 23 8.32 -10.47 1.31
N PRO A 24 8.47 -11.05 2.52
CA PRO A 24 7.36 -11.37 3.38
C PRO A 24 6.57 -10.08 3.58
N GLY A 25 5.40 -10.00 2.94
CA GLY A 25 4.68 -8.75 2.77
C GLY A 25 4.63 -8.01 4.10
N ASP A 26 5.27 -6.83 4.13
CA ASP A 26 5.11 -5.88 5.22
C ASP A 26 3.63 -5.87 5.58
N ASP A 27 3.32 -6.07 6.87
CA ASP A 27 1.94 -6.11 7.33
C ASP A 27 1.23 -4.89 6.70
N PRO A 28 0.20 -5.11 5.86
CA PRO A 28 -0.41 -4.06 5.03
C PRO A 28 -1.17 -3.03 5.89
N PHE A 29 -1.08 -3.14 7.21
CA PHE A 29 -1.59 -2.18 8.18
C PHE A 29 -0.49 -1.43 8.92
N ILE A 30 0.80 -1.74 8.70
CA ILE A 30 1.90 -0.94 9.23
C ILE A 30 1.95 0.38 8.45
N PRO A 31 1.79 1.53 9.11
CA PRO A 31 1.92 2.81 8.44
C PRO A 31 3.36 3.03 7.98
N HIS A 32 3.53 3.47 6.74
CA HIS A 32 4.85 3.69 6.16
C HIS A 32 5.57 4.84 6.92
N PRO A 33 6.89 4.74 7.17
CA PRO A 33 7.63 5.74 7.94
C PRO A 33 7.49 7.16 7.38
N ASP A 34 7.55 7.33 6.05
CA ASP A 34 7.31 8.63 5.40
C ASP A 34 5.95 9.24 5.78
N THR A 35 4.90 8.42 5.85
CA THR A 35 3.55 8.86 6.16
C THR A 35 3.48 9.36 7.61
N LEU A 36 4.14 8.65 8.52
CA LEU A 36 4.26 9.06 9.92
C LEU A 36 5.03 10.37 10.05
N GLU A 37 6.12 10.56 9.29
CA GLU A 37 6.90 11.80 9.30
C GLU A 37 6.05 13.00 8.85
N VAL A 38 5.28 12.84 7.77
CA VAL A 38 4.40 13.88 7.23
C VAL A 38 3.25 14.22 8.19
N ILE A 39 2.66 13.22 8.84
CA ILE A 39 1.54 13.40 9.78
C ILE A 39 2.00 14.04 11.09
N ASN A 40 3.18 13.64 11.60
CA ASN A 40 3.75 14.19 12.84
C ASN A 40 4.20 15.64 12.68
N ASN A 41 4.40 16.12 11.45
CA ASN A 41 4.75 17.51 11.20
C ASN A 41 3.52 18.42 11.37
N ARG A 42 3.58 19.33 12.35
CA ARG A 42 2.49 20.23 12.72
C ARG A 42 2.14 21.29 11.66
N HIS A 43 3.03 21.52 10.67
CA HIS A 43 2.87 22.58 9.66
C HIS A 43 2.54 22.06 8.26
N THR A 44 2.21 20.78 8.12
CA THR A 44 1.90 20.18 6.81
C THR A 44 0.62 20.80 6.24
N LYS A 45 0.69 21.31 5.00
CA LYS A 45 -0.48 21.81 4.27
C LYS A 45 -1.43 20.64 3.99
N ARG A 46 -2.70 20.78 4.38
CA ARG A 46 -3.73 19.74 4.19
C ARG A 46 -4.69 20.15 3.08
N GLY A 47 -4.80 19.31 2.05
CA GLY A 47 -5.83 19.41 1.02
C GLY A 47 -7.11 18.69 1.44
N GLN A 48 -8.28 19.18 1.01
CA GLN A 48 -9.55 18.51 1.25
C GLN A 48 -9.84 17.50 0.13
N LEU A 49 -10.14 16.25 0.50
CA LEU A 49 -10.65 15.23 -0.42
C LEU A 49 -12.18 15.24 -0.37
N ASN A 50 -12.82 15.57 -1.50
CA ASN A 50 -14.28 15.64 -1.60
C ASN A 50 -14.83 14.38 -2.28
N TYR A 51 -15.11 13.34 -1.49
CA TYR A 51 -15.72 12.10 -1.98
C TYR A 51 -16.90 11.67 -1.11
N ALA A 52 -17.96 11.18 -1.74
CA ALA A 52 -19.08 10.55 -1.05
C ALA A 52 -18.73 9.09 -0.74
N VAL A 53 -18.87 8.68 0.51
CA VAL A 53 -18.66 7.30 0.96
C VAL A 53 -20.02 6.64 1.26
N PRO A 54 -20.18 5.33 0.98
CA PRO A 54 -21.42 4.64 1.33
C PRO A 54 -21.70 4.62 2.84
N ASP A 55 -22.89 5.07 3.24
CA ASP A 55 -23.29 5.11 4.66
C ASP A 55 -23.36 3.73 5.31
N GLN A 56 -23.59 2.68 4.51
CA GLN A 56 -23.60 1.29 4.97
C GLN A 56 -22.28 0.86 5.62
N LEU A 57 -21.15 1.46 5.23
CA LEU A 57 -19.84 1.17 5.82
C LEU A 57 -19.62 1.86 7.18
N GLN A 58 -20.49 2.81 7.53
CA GLN A 58 -20.46 3.57 8.79
C GLN A 58 -19.06 4.13 9.12
N LEU A 59 -18.30 4.56 8.10
CA LEU A 59 -16.90 4.97 8.25
C LEU A 59 -16.75 6.10 9.27
N GLN A 60 -17.65 7.09 9.24
CA GLN A 60 -17.64 8.19 10.21
C GLN A 60 -17.73 7.70 11.66
N ARG A 61 -18.56 6.69 11.93
CA ARG A 61 -18.72 6.11 13.28
C ARG A 61 -17.46 5.35 13.71
N ARG A 62 -16.86 4.60 12.78
CA ARG A 62 -15.64 3.83 13.04
C ARG A 62 -14.46 4.76 13.33
N ILE A 63 -14.29 5.82 12.55
CA ILE A 63 -13.24 6.83 12.74
C ILE A 63 -13.41 7.51 14.10
N ARG A 64 -14.64 7.92 14.47
CA ARG A 64 -14.90 8.54 15.78
C ARG A 64 -14.53 7.63 16.94
N ARG A 65 -14.86 6.34 16.86
CA ARG A 65 -14.53 5.38 17.91
C ARG A 65 -13.02 5.14 18.00
N TYR A 66 -12.36 4.97 16.86
CA TYR A 66 -10.91 4.80 16.82
C TYR A 66 -10.19 6.03 17.40
N ASN A 67 -10.60 7.25 17.03
CA ASN A 67 -10.08 8.48 17.62
C ASN A 67 -10.25 8.51 19.15
N ALA A 68 -11.39 8.04 19.68
CA ALA A 68 -11.59 7.97 21.12
C ALA A 68 -10.67 6.95 21.83
N ASP A 69 -10.27 5.90 21.14
CA ASP A 69 -9.41 4.83 21.68
C ASP A 69 -7.90 5.16 21.56
N THR A 70 -7.47 5.88 20.50
CA THR A 70 -6.06 6.14 20.18
C THR A 70 -5.63 7.61 20.17
N ASP A 71 -6.56 8.54 20.40
CA ASP A 71 -6.37 10.00 20.31
C ASP A 71 -5.84 10.49 18.94
N THR A 72 -5.89 9.65 17.91
CA THR A 72 -5.42 10.01 16.56
C THR A 72 -6.46 10.88 15.85
N ALA A 73 -6.06 12.03 15.29
CA ALA A 73 -7.01 12.93 14.65
C ALA A 73 -7.72 12.28 13.45
N HIS A 74 -8.99 12.65 13.21
CA HIS A 74 -9.81 12.07 12.15
C HIS A 74 -9.15 12.11 10.76
N GLY A 75 -8.48 13.22 10.44
CA GLY A 75 -7.76 13.38 9.18
C GLY A 75 -6.52 12.49 9.07
N ASP A 76 -5.84 12.23 10.18
CA ASP A 76 -4.65 11.39 10.22
C ASP A 76 -5.01 9.92 10.10
N ILE A 77 -6.12 9.49 10.72
CA ILE A 77 -6.69 8.15 10.54
C ILE A 77 -6.95 7.87 9.05
N VAL A 78 -7.57 8.83 8.35
CA VAL A 78 -7.88 8.71 6.92
C VAL A 78 -6.60 8.73 6.08
N ALA A 79 -5.66 9.61 6.38
CA ALA A 79 -4.39 9.72 5.67
C ALA A 79 -3.58 8.43 5.79
N LEU A 80 -3.42 7.88 6.99
CA LEU A 80 -2.73 6.61 7.24
C LEU A 80 -3.40 5.46 6.49
N ALA A 81 -4.71 5.28 6.67
CA ALA A 81 -5.42 4.18 6.05
C ALA A 81 -5.37 4.24 4.52
N LEU A 82 -5.51 5.44 3.93
CA LEU A 82 -5.47 5.61 2.49
C LEU A 82 -4.06 5.41 1.93
N ASP A 83 -3.04 5.98 2.57
CA ASP A 83 -1.65 5.87 2.11
C ASP A 83 -1.14 4.43 2.21
N THR A 84 -1.38 3.75 3.34
CA THR A 84 -1.01 2.34 3.47
C THR A 84 -1.75 1.48 2.46
N TRP A 85 -3.04 1.74 2.20
CA TRP A 85 -3.80 1.02 1.18
C TRP A 85 -3.25 1.27 -0.24
N LEU A 86 -2.89 2.50 -0.58
CA LEU A 86 -2.28 2.83 -1.88
C LEU A 86 -0.91 2.17 -2.05
N ARG A 87 -0.06 2.22 -1.02
CA ARG A 87 1.27 1.59 -1.02
C ARG A 87 1.18 0.07 -1.09
N ALA A 88 0.25 -0.55 -0.37
CA ALA A 88 -0.03 -1.99 -0.49
C ALA A 88 -0.54 -2.39 -1.88
N LYS A 89 -1.11 -1.44 -2.64
CA LYS A 89 -1.45 -1.61 -4.07
C LYS A 89 -0.30 -1.30 -5.02
N GLY A 90 0.86 -0.91 -4.49
CA GLY A 90 2.03 -0.51 -5.28
C GLY A 90 1.93 0.89 -5.86
N TYR A 91 1.24 1.82 -5.19
CA TYR A 91 1.14 3.22 -5.60
C TYR A 91 1.90 4.17 -4.64
N PRO A 92 2.67 5.14 -5.16
CA PRO A 92 2.99 5.33 -6.56
C PRO A 92 3.79 4.13 -7.10
N PRO A 93 3.48 3.64 -8.33
CA PRO A 93 4.30 2.60 -8.94
C PRO A 93 5.71 3.15 -9.01
N ASP A 94 6.67 2.38 -8.53
CA ASP A 94 8.07 2.78 -8.54
C ASP A 94 8.47 2.94 -10.01
N LEU A 95 8.35 4.17 -10.52
CA LEU A 95 8.74 4.56 -11.87
C LEU A 95 10.26 4.80 -11.87
N THR A 96 11.04 3.96 -11.20
CA THR A 96 12.44 3.83 -11.56
C THR A 96 12.43 3.29 -12.98
N PRO A 97 12.79 4.09 -14.01
CA PRO A 97 13.00 3.51 -15.33
C PRO A 97 14.03 2.41 -15.14
N LEU A 98 13.69 1.19 -15.55
CA LEU A 98 14.64 0.10 -15.77
C LEU A 98 15.87 0.75 -16.37
N LYS A 99 16.92 0.91 -15.55
CA LYS A 99 18.18 1.47 -15.98
C LYS A 99 18.65 0.46 -17.01
N THR A 100 18.43 0.77 -18.28
CA THR A 100 18.88 -0.01 -19.41
C THR A 100 20.39 -0.09 -19.25
N GLU A 101 20.86 -1.20 -18.70
CA GLU A 101 22.22 -1.68 -18.95
C GLU A 101 22.27 -1.95 -20.46
N ALA A 102 22.75 -0.94 -21.18
CA ALA A 102 23.24 -1.09 -22.53
C ALA A 102 24.69 -1.63 -22.47
N PRO A 103 25.10 -2.42 -23.48
CA PRO A 103 26.12 -3.47 -23.40
C PRO A 103 27.57 -2.98 -23.34
#